data_AF-A0A317NC37-F1
#
_entry.id   AF-A0A317NC37-F1
#
_cell.length_a   1.000
_cell.length_b   1.000
_cell.length_c   1.000
_cell.angle_alpha   90.00
_cell.angle_beta   90.00
_cell.angle_gamma   90.00
#
_symmetry.space_group_name_H-M   'P 1'
#
loop_
_entity.id
_entity.type
_entity.pdbx_description
1 polymer ?
#
loop_
_entity_poly.entity_id
_entity_poly.type
_entity_poly.pdbx_seq_one_letter_code
_entity_poly.pdbx_strand_id
1 'polypeptide(L)'
;MTIRDRLEQVITTPPPVFGEPLETADGSTVITVARGGRFGRPARPIGIFVVHDGRADWVPAVDSNRIAQLGEWIGLLTGVIAALAILRRPPWPDLRRR
;
A
#
# COMPACT_ATOMS: atom_id res chain seq x y z
N MET A 1 -7.66 27.82 2.15
CA MET A 1 -8.13 26.49 2.56
C MET A 1 -9.49 26.67 3.22
N THR A 2 -10.56 26.24 2.56
CA THR A 2 -11.93 26.74 2.81
C THR A 2 -12.74 25.73 3.62
N ILE A 3 -13.75 26.19 4.39
CA ILE A 3 -14.67 25.29 5.13
C ILE A 3 -15.32 24.24 4.21
N ARG A 4 -15.52 24.59 2.94
CA ARG A 4 -15.98 23.69 1.89
C ARG A 4 -15.03 22.50 1.65
N ASP A 5 -13.72 22.74 1.62
CA ASP A 5 -12.72 21.66 1.44
C ASP A 5 -12.76 20.69 2.63
N ARG A 6 -12.92 21.22 3.85
CA ARG A 6 -13.09 20.40 5.07
C ARG A 6 -14.37 19.57 5.02
N LEU A 7 -15.48 20.15 4.55
CA LEU A 7 -16.76 19.43 4.41
C LEU A 7 -16.68 18.32 3.37
N GLU A 8 -16.08 18.58 2.20
CA GLU A 8 -15.90 17.57 1.16
C GLU A 8 -14.97 16.42 1.61
N GLN A 9 -13.94 16.74 2.41
CA GLN A 9 -13.00 15.76 2.96
C GLN A 9 -13.63 14.88 4.06
N VAL A 10 -14.52 15.43 4.88
CA VAL A 10 -15.31 14.68 5.89
C VAL A 10 -16.36 13.78 5.21
N ILE A 11 -16.87 14.16 4.04
CA ILE A 11 -17.89 13.41 3.29
C ILE A 11 -17.29 12.23 2.47
N THR A 12 -15.97 12.19 2.25
CA THR A 12 -15.35 11.21 1.34
C THR A 12 -14.54 10.10 2.01
N THR A 13 -14.04 10.27 3.24
CA THR A 13 -13.28 9.21 3.93
C THR A 13 -13.94 8.87 5.27
N PRO A 14 -14.47 7.64 5.45
CA PRO A 14 -15.03 7.23 6.72
C PRO A 14 -13.94 7.28 7.81
N PRO A 15 -14.29 7.71 9.04
CA PRO A 15 -13.33 7.84 10.13
C PRO A 15 -12.67 6.49 10.44
N PRO A 16 -11.45 6.51 11.01
CA PRO A 16 -10.84 5.28 11.53
C PRO A 16 -11.73 4.70 12.63
N VAL A 17 -11.89 3.39 12.61
CA VAL A 17 -12.61 2.59 13.61
C VAL A 17 -11.55 1.86 14.42
N PHE A 18 -11.61 2.03 15.73
CA PHE A 18 -10.78 1.30 16.68
C PHE A 18 -11.55 0.06 17.13
N GLY A 19 -10.88 -1.09 17.10
CA GLY A 19 -11.42 -2.33 17.65
C GLY A 19 -11.36 -2.35 19.18
N GLU A 20 -12.00 -3.36 19.76
CA GLU A 20 -11.89 -3.65 21.18
C GLU A 20 -10.42 -3.91 21.55
N PRO A 21 -9.88 -3.28 22.61
CA PRO A 21 -8.54 -3.56 23.09
C PRO A 21 -8.40 -5.03 23.52
N LEU A 22 -7.38 -5.69 23.01
CA LEU A 22 -7.06 -7.09 23.30
C LEU A 22 -5.80 -7.16 24.16
N GLU A 23 -5.94 -7.64 25.39
CA GLU A 23 -4.80 -7.91 26.27
C GLU A 23 -4.13 -9.23 25.89
N THR A 24 -2.81 -9.19 25.73
CA THR A 24 -1.97 -10.36 25.44
C THR A 24 -1.34 -10.88 26.73
N ALA A 25 -0.92 -12.15 26.76
CA ALA A 25 -0.36 -12.80 27.95
C ALA A 25 0.92 -12.14 28.49
N ASP A 26 1.60 -11.33 27.67
CA ASP A 26 2.78 -10.54 28.05
C ASP A 26 2.43 -9.18 28.68
N GLY A 27 1.15 -8.86 28.85
CA GLY A 27 0.68 -7.57 29.34
C GLY A 27 0.72 -6.46 28.30
N SER A 28 0.76 -6.80 27.00
CA SER A 28 0.57 -5.83 25.93
C SER A 28 -0.91 -5.68 25.55
N THR A 29 -1.35 -4.43 25.37
CA THR A 29 -2.68 -4.10 24.85
C THR A 29 -2.60 -3.86 23.34
N VAL A 30 -3.30 -4.67 22.55
CA VAL A 30 -3.39 -4.52 21.09
C VAL A 30 -4.71 -3.86 20.71
N ILE A 31 -4.64 -2.74 20.00
CA ILE A 31 -5.81 -2.00 19.49
C ILE A 31 -5.77 -2.01 17.97
N THR A 32 -6.73 -2.68 17.36
CA THR A 32 -6.82 -2.73 15.89
C THR A 32 -7.41 -1.45 15.32
N VAL A 33 -6.90 -1.01 14.16
CA VAL A 33 -7.36 0.21 13.48
C VAL A 33 -7.72 -0.12 12.05
N ALA A 34 -8.96 0.17 11.68
CA ALA A 34 -9.48 -0.02 10.33
C ALA A 34 -10.10 1.26 9.78
N ARG A 35 -10.11 1.42 8.46
CA ARG A 35 -10.92 2.42 7.78
C ARG A 35 -12.31 1.82 7.59
N GLY A 36 -13.35 2.55 8.00
CA GLY A 36 -14.73 2.12 7.80
C GLY A 36 -14.99 1.70 6.35
N GLY A 37 -15.77 0.63 6.17
CA GLY A 37 -16.23 0.21 4.85
C GLY A 37 -17.17 1.25 4.24
N ARG A 38 -17.33 1.22 2.92
CA ARG A 38 -18.40 1.93 2.21
C ARG A 38 -19.30 0.89 1.55
N PHE A 39 -20.51 1.27 1.16
CA PHE A 39 -21.50 0.39 0.54
C PHE A 39 -20.86 -0.64 -0.44
N GLY A 40 -20.98 -1.93 -0.11
CA GLY A 40 -20.42 -3.04 -0.91
C GLY A 40 -18.90 -3.30 -0.76
N ARG A 41 -18.18 -2.60 0.13
CA ARG A 41 -16.75 -2.80 0.40
C ARG A 41 -16.49 -3.08 1.88
N PRO A 42 -15.71 -4.13 2.22
CA PRO A 42 -15.36 -4.41 3.60
C PRO A 42 -14.50 -3.30 4.20
N ALA A 43 -14.47 -3.22 5.53
CA ALA A 43 -13.54 -2.35 6.24
C ALA A 43 -12.09 -2.71 5.84
N ARG A 44 -11.26 -1.69 5.65
CA ARG A 44 -9.86 -1.89 5.25
C ARG A 44 -8.97 -1.77 6.48
N PRO A 45 -8.19 -2.81 6.85
CA PRO A 45 -7.19 -2.70 7.90
C PRO A 45 -6.18 -1.59 7.59
N ILE A 46 -5.85 -0.77 8.58
CA ILE A 46 -4.83 0.28 8.49
C ILE A 46 -3.58 -0.13 9.27
N GLY A 47 -3.78 -0.77 10.43
CA GLY A 47 -2.70 -1.23 11.30
C GLY A 47 -3.22 -1.54 12.70
N ILE A 48 -2.29 -1.68 13.63
CA ILE A 48 -2.56 -1.91 15.05
C ILE A 48 -1.69 -0.97 15.89
N PHE A 49 -2.22 -0.53 17.03
CA PHE A 49 -1.41 0.02 18.11
C PHE A 49 -1.11 -1.11 19.09
N VAL A 50 0.15 -1.20 19.52
CA VAL A 50 0.59 -2.09 20.59
C VAL A 50 1.03 -1.20 21.74
N VAL A 51 0.33 -1.27 22.86
CA VAL A 51 0.69 -0.54 24.07
C VAL A 51 1.32 -1.52 25.05
N HIS A 52 2.56 -1.26 25.46
CA HIS A 52 3.27 -2.09 26.42
C HIS A 52 4.20 -1.21 27.25
N ASP A 53 4.19 -1.39 28.58
CA ASP A 53 5.02 -0.62 29.51
C ASP A 53 4.92 0.91 29.33
N GLY A 54 3.70 1.41 29.13
CA GLY A 54 3.42 2.84 28.91
C GLY A 54 3.90 3.40 27.56
N ARG A 55 4.44 2.57 26.66
CA ARG A 55 4.81 2.95 25.30
C ARG A 55 3.77 2.46 24.31
N ALA A 56 3.47 3.28 23.31
CA ALA A 56 2.55 2.95 22.24
C ALA A 56 3.31 2.87 20.91
N ASP A 57 3.38 1.68 20.33
CA ASP A 57 4.00 1.40 19.04
C ASP A 57 2.93 1.22 17.96
N TRP A 58 3.19 1.78 16.77
CA TRP A 58 2.31 1.64 15.62
C TRP A 58 2.86 0.60 14.65
N VAL A 59 2.05 -0.40 14.32
CA VAL A 59 2.37 -1.43 13.33
C VAL A 59 1.41 -1.31 12.14
N PRO A 60 1.87 -0.85 10.96
CA PRO A 60 1.00 -0.66 9.81
C PRO A 60 0.61 -2.00 9.15
N ALA A 61 -0.62 -2.08 8.64
CA ALA A 61 -1.08 -3.20 7.82
C ALA A 61 -0.59 -3.02 6.37
N VAL A 62 0.66 -3.42 6.11
CA VAL A 62 1.29 -3.35 4.78
C VAL A 62 1.20 -4.69 4.07
N ASP A 63 0.69 -4.68 2.84
CA ASP A 63 0.70 -5.84 1.94
C ASP A 63 1.98 -5.86 1.11
N SER A 64 3.02 -6.48 1.67
CA SER A 64 4.33 -6.61 1.04
C SER A 64 4.30 -7.40 -0.27
N ASN A 65 3.39 -8.37 -0.39
CA ASN A 65 3.23 -9.16 -1.60
C ASN A 65 2.72 -8.30 -2.76
N ARG A 66 1.73 -7.43 -2.49
CA ARG A 66 1.24 -6.48 -3.51
C ARG A 66 2.30 -5.45 -3.91
N ILE A 67 3.15 -5.02 -2.97
CA ILE A 67 4.28 -4.12 -3.28
C ILE A 67 5.30 -4.83 -4.17
N ALA A 68 5.68 -6.07 -3.81
CA ALA A 68 6.61 -6.88 -4.59
C ALA A 68 6.08 -7.12 -6.01
N GLN A 69 4.82 -7.53 -6.13
CA GLN A 69 4.17 -7.77 -7.42
C GLN A 69 4.15 -6.51 -8.29
N LEU A 70 3.91 -5.32 -7.73
CA LEU A 70 4.00 -4.07 -8.49
C LEU A 70 5.41 -3.85 -9.05
N GLY A 71 6.44 -4.13 -8.24
CA GLY A 71 7.84 -4.07 -8.67
C GLY A 71 8.16 -5.07 -9.79
N GLU A 72 7.67 -6.31 -9.68
CA GLU A 72 7.81 -7.35 -10.70
C GLU A 72 7.16 -6.93 -12.02
N TRP A 73 5.94 -6.39 -11.99
CA TRP A 73 5.28 -5.88 -13.20
C TRP A 73 6.05 -4.76 -13.86
N ILE A 74 6.56 -3.80 -13.07
CA ILE A 74 7.38 -2.70 -13.60
C ILE A 74 8.65 -3.25 -14.25
N GLY A 75 9.35 -4.17 -13.58
CA GLY A 75 10.56 -4.82 -14.10
C GLY A 75 10.31 -5.60 -15.38
N LEU A 76 9.25 -6.42 -15.40
CA LEU A 76 8.84 -7.20 -16.55
C LEU A 76 8.48 -6.32 -17.75
N LEU A 77 7.64 -5.30 -17.54
CA LEU A 77 7.25 -4.35 -18.60
C LEU A 77 8.46 -3.61 -19.15
N THR A 78 9.36 -3.15 -18.26
CA THR A 78 10.61 -2.50 -18.67
C THR A 78 11.46 -3.42 -19.52
N GLY A 79 11.63 -4.68 -19.11
CA GLY A 79 12.38 -5.69 -19.86
C GLY A 79 11.77 -5.98 -21.22
N VAL A 80 10.44 -6.13 -21.30
CA VAL A 80 9.72 -6.35 -22.56
C VAL A 80 9.88 -5.15 -23.50
N ILE A 81 9.72 -3.93 -23.01
CA ILE A 81 9.88 -2.71 -23.82
C ILE A 81 11.32 -2.60 -24.32
N ALA A 82 12.31 -2.82 -23.47
CA ALA A 82 13.72 -2.78 -23.85
C ALA A 82 14.05 -3.84 -24.92
N ALA A 83 13.57 -5.07 -24.74
CA ALA A 83 13.74 -6.14 -25.72
C ALA A 83 13.10 -5.78 -27.07
N LEU A 84 11.86 -5.26 -27.05
CA LEU A 84 11.17 -4.81 -28.27
C LEU A 84 11.89 -3.63 -28.93
N ALA A 85 12.45 -2.69 -28.16
CA ALA A 85 13.21 -1.58 -28.70
C ALA A 85 14.47 -2.07 -29.43
N ILE A 86 15.22 -2.99 -28.81
CA ILE A 86 16.40 -3.62 -29.41
C ILE A 86 16.02 -4.40 -30.67
N LEU A 87 14.93 -5.18 -30.64
CA LEU A 87 14.45 -5.94 -31.80
C LEU A 87 14.00 -5.04 -32.95
N ARG A 88 13.36 -3.91 -32.66
CA ARG A 88 12.84 -2.97 -33.68
C ARG A 88 13.93 -2.08 -34.29
N ARG A 89 14.91 -1.67 -33.49
CA ARG A 89 16.03 -0.83 -33.91
C ARG A 89 17.32 -1.43 -33.37
N PRO A 90 17.77 -2.54 -33.98
CA PRO A 90 18.98 -3.21 -33.53
C PRO A 90 20.15 -2.23 -33.52
N PRO A 91 20.86 -2.09 -32.40
CA PRO A 91 21.94 -1.10 -32.27
C PRO A 91 23.23 -1.55 -32.97
N TRP A 92 23.29 -2.77 -33.51
CA TRP A 92 24.50 -3.27 -34.14
C TRP A 92 24.66 -2.75 -35.58
N PRO A 93 25.91 -2.47 -36.00
CA PRO A 93 26.22 -2.00 -37.34
C PRO A 93 25.94 -3.07 -38.40
N ASP A 94 25.56 -2.62 -39.59
CA ASP A 94 25.13 -3.46 -40.70
C ASP A 94 26.29 -4.33 -41.23
N LEU A 95 26.18 -5.65 -41.08
CA LEU A 95 27.26 -6.61 -41.35
C LEU A 95 27.45 -6.90 -42.85
N ARG A 96 26.65 -6.28 -43.74
CA ARG A 96 26.66 -6.54 -45.19
C ARG A 96 27.70 -5.74 -45.99
N ARG A 97 28.59 -4.98 -45.34
CA ARG A 97 29.61 -4.19 -46.04
C ARG A 97 30.92 -4.99 -46.16
N ARG A 98 31.05 -5.77 -47.24
CA ARG A 98 32.33 -6.22 -47.82
C ARG A 98 32.25 -6.17 -49.33
#